data_AF-J0M3F9-F1
#
_entry.id   AF-J0M3F9-F1
#
_cell.length_a   1.000
_cell.length_b   1.000
_cell.length_c   1.000
_cell.angle_alpha   90.00
_cell.angle_beta   90.00
_cell.angle_gamma   90.00
#
_symmetry.space_group_name_H-M   'P 1'
#
loop_
_entity.id
_entity.type
_entity.pdbx_description
1 polymer ?
#
loop_
_entity_poly.entity_id
_entity_poly.type
_entity_poly.pdbx_seq_one_letter_code
_entity_poly.pdbx_strand_id
1 'polypeptide(L)'
;MIGVYIISLKESQRRLDTEKLVSESNEKFKGRCVFQIFDAISPKHQDFEKLLQELYDAQSLLQSDWYHSYVGAGLTLPELGCYLSHYLLWKECVKLNQPVVILEDDVALESNFMQALEDCLKSPFDFVRLYGHYWGGHKTNLCALPIYTETEEAKASMEKTPIENHEV
;
A
#
# COMPACT_ATOMS: atom_id res chain seq x y z
N MET A 1 20.32 -8.46 0.21
CA MET A 1 19.34 -7.89 -0.75
C MET A 1 18.03 -7.75 -0.01
N ILE A 2 17.30 -6.65 -0.20
CA ILE A 2 16.02 -6.42 0.46
C ILE A 2 14.91 -7.12 -0.32
N GLY A 3 14.07 -7.90 0.36
CA GLY A 3 12.85 -8.46 -0.23
C GLY A 3 11.78 -7.38 -0.35
N VAL A 4 11.21 -7.22 -1.55
CA VAL A 4 10.08 -6.32 -1.81
C VAL A 4 8.90 -7.18 -2.26
N TYR A 5 7.85 -7.19 -1.45
CA TYR A 5 6.64 -7.96 -1.68
C TYR A 5 5.54 -7.03 -2.18
N ILE A 6 4.96 -7.33 -3.34
CA ILE A 6 3.76 -6.65 -3.82
C ILE A 6 2.57 -7.58 -3.59
N ILE A 7 1.62 -7.16 -2.76
CA ILE A 7 0.39 -7.89 -2.46
C ILE A 7 -0.56 -7.70 -3.64
N SER A 8 -0.87 -8.78 -4.35
CA SER A 8 -1.84 -8.74 -5.45
C SER A 8 -2.71 -9.99 -5.45
N LEU A 9 -4.01 -9.83 -5.71
CA LEU A 9 -4.91 -10.96 -5.89
C LEU A 9 -4.57 -11.69 -7.19
N LYS A 10 -4.60 -13.02 -7.19
CA LYS A 10 -4.35 -13.83 -8.40
C LYS A 10 -5.29 -13.49 -9.54
N GLU A 11 -6.54 -13.16 -9.20
CA GLU A 11 -7.61 -12.86 -10.15
C GLU A 11 -7.75 -11.35 -10.43
N SER A 12 -6.86 -10.50 -9.88
CA SER A 12 -6.88 -9.05 -10.12
C SER A 12 -6.58 -8.75 -11.58
N GLN A 13 -7.30 -7.78 -12.17
CA GLN A 13 -6.93 -7.25 -13.49
C GLN A 13 -5.55 -6.56 -13.46
N ARG A 14 -5.16 -5.99 -12.32
CA ARG A 14 -3.84 -5.37 -12.11
C ARG A 14 -2.71 -6.38 -11.93
N ARG A 15 -3.02 -7.68 -11.82
CA ARG A 15 -2.02 -8.72 -11.60
C ARG A 15 -0.95 -8.74 -12.70
N LEU A 16 -1.35 -8.56 -13.96
CA LEU A 16 -0.44 -8.52 -15.10
C LEU A 16 0.51 -7.31 -15.03
N ASP A 17 -0.01 -6.14 -14.66
CA ASP A 17 0.80 -4.94 -14.47
C ASP A 17 1.79 -5.11 -13.31
N THR A 18 1.35 -5.81 -12.25
CA THR A 18 2.21 -6.16 -11.12
C THR A 18 3.34 -7.12 -11.53
N GLU A 19 3.04 -8.14 -12.33
CA GLU A 19 4.04 -9.08 -12.86
C GLU A 19 5.08 -8.36 -13.72
N LYS A 20 4.63 -7.44 -14.57
CA LYS A 20 5.50 -6.57 -15.36
C LYS A 20 6.37 -5.69 -14.45
N LEU A 21 5.78 -5.01 -13.48
CA LEU A 21 6.50 -4.16 -12.52
C LEU A 21 7.58 -4.96 -11.77
N VAL A 22 7.27 -6.17 -11.32
CA VAL A 22 8.22 -7.07 -10.65
C VAL A 22 9.38 -7.43 -11.56
N SER A 23 9.11 -7.81 -12.82
CA SER A 23 10.14 -8.16 -13.79
C SER A 23 11.08 -6.98 -14.08
N GLU A 24 10.52 -5.82 -14.40
CA GLU A 24 11.28 -4.60 -14.69
C GLU A 24 12.08 -4.12 -13.48
N SER A 25 11.50 -4.20 -12.28
CA SER A 25 12.16 -3.80 -11.04
C SER A 25 13.31 -4.73 -10.66
N ASN A 26 13.19 -6.03 -10.91
CA ASN A 26 14.27 -6.98 -10.66
C ASN A 26 15.48 -6.78 -11.57
N GLU A 27 15.26 -6.37 -12.83
CA GLU A 27 16.36 -5.96 -13.70
C GLU A 27 16.95 -4.61 -13.27
N LYS A 28 16.09 -3.61 -13.02
CA LYS A 28 16.51 -2.24 -12.65
C LYS A 28 17.28 -2.19 -11.33
N PHE A 29 16.87 -2.97 -10.33
CA PHE A 29 17.42 -2.95 -8.97
C PHE A 29 18.23 -4.20 -8.62
N LYS A 30 18.74 -4.89 -9.65
CA LYS A 30 19.53 -6.11 -9.53
C LYS A 30 20.67 -5.98 -8.50
N GLY A 31 20.75 -6.95 -7.60
CA GLY A 31 21.76 -6.98 -6.52
C GLY A 31 21.45 -6.08 -5.33
N ARG A 32 20.40 -5.25 -5.39
CA ARG A 32 19.95 -4.40 -4.27
C ARG A 32 18.65 -4.93 -3.66
N CYS A 33 17.66 -5.18 -4.52
CA CYS A 33 16.32 -5.64 -4.13
C CYS A 33 15.94 -6.91 -4.90
N VAL A 34 15.01 -7.68 -4.31
CA VAL A 34 14.32 -8.79 -4.98
C VAL A 34 12.83 -8.52 -4.85
N PHE A 35 12.21 -8.19 -5.97
CA PHE A 35 10.77 -7.98 -6.08
C PHE A 35 10.08 -9.33 -6.31
N GLN A 36 8.98 -9.54 -5.61
CA GLN A 36 8.14 -10.73 -5.76
C GLN A 36 6.69 -10.40 -5.45
N ILE A 37 5.79 -11.16 -6.05
CA ILE A 37 4.37 -11.04 -5.74
C ILE A 37 4.04 -11.93 -4.55
N PHE A 38 3.26 -11.39 -3.62
CA PHE A 38 2.56 -12.16 -2.62
C PHE A 38 1.12 -12.36 -3.07
N ASP A 39 0.68 -13.61 -3.12
CA ASP A 39 -0.70 -13.95 -3.45
C ASP A 39 -1.63 -13.49 -2.32
N ALA A 40 -2.35 -12.40 -2.58
CA ALA A 40 -3.21 -11.78 -1.58
C ALA A 40 -4.32 -12.73 -1.12
N ILE A 41 -4.65 -12.64 0.16
CA ILE A 41 -5.73 -13.39 0.80
C ILE A 41 -7.05 -12.69 0.48
N SER A 42 -7.88 -13.34 -0.34
CA SER A 42 -9.23 -12.88 -0.61
C SER A 42 -10.25 -13.49 0.36
N PRO A 43 -11.45 -12.90 0.50
CA PRO A 43 -12.55 -13.55 1.23
C PRO A 43 -12.96 -14.92 0.68
N LYS A 44 -12.56 -15.25 -0.56
CA LYS A 44 -12.82 -16.55 -1.19
C LYS A 44 -11.70 -17.57 -0.94
N HIS A 45 -10.60 -17.16 -0.30
CA HIS A 45 -9.49 -18.04 0.00
C HIS A 45 -9.95 -19.17 0.93
N GLN A 46 -9.57 -20.42 0.64
CA GLN A 46 -10.05 -21.60 1.38
C GLN A 46 -9.77 -21.51 2.89
N ASP A 47 -8.64 -20.89 3.26
CA ASP A 47 -8.21 -20.74 4.64
C ASP A 47 -8.65 -19.40 5.28
N PHE A 48 -9.44 -18.57 4.59
CA PHE A 48 -9.79 -17.22 5.05
C PHE A 48 -10.42 -17.22 6.45
N GLU A 49 -11.47 -18.01 6.65
CA GLU A 49 -12.18 -18.11 7.94
C GLU A 49 -11.28 -18.59 9.06
N LYS A 50 -10.43 -19.60 8.78
CA LYS A 50 -9.48 -20.14 9.74
C LYS A 50 -8.44 -19.08 10.14
N LEU A 51 -7.83 -18.42 9.16
CA LEU A 51 -6.85 -17.36 9.39
C LEU A 51 -7.46 -16.19 10.17
N LEU A 52 -8.70 -15.82 9.84
CA LEU A 52 -9.41 -14.76 10.54
C LEU A 52 -9.64 -15.11 12.01
N GLN A 53 -10.13 -16.32 12.30
CA GLN A 53 -10.33 -16.79 13.67
C GLN A 53 -9.02 -16.85 14.48
N GLU A 54 -7.91 -17.20 13.85
CA GLU A 54 -6.60 -17.30 14.51
C GLU A 54 -5.94 -15.93 14.74
N LEU A 55 -6.15 -14.96 13.85
CA LEU A 55 -5.32 -13.76 13.75
C LEU A 55 -6.07 -12.44 13.98
N TYR A 56 -7.40 -12.47 14.08
CA TYR A 56 -8.21 -11.28 14.25
C TYR A 56 -9.22 -11.44 15.39
N ASP A 57 -9.12 -10.55 16.38
CA ASP A 57 -10.06 -10.48 17.48
C ASP A 57 -11.04 -9.31 17.30
N ALA A 58 -12.23 -9.64 16.80
CA ALA A 58 -13.30 -8.68 16.63
C ALA A 58 -13.75 -8.04 17.96
N GLN A 59 -13.67 -8.76 19.09
CA GLN A 59 -14.06 -8.21 20.40
C GLN A 59 -13.06 -7.15 20.85
N SER A 60 -11.76 -7.40 20.65
CA SER A 60 -10.73 -6.39 20.90
C SER A 60 -10.91 -5.12 20.07
N LEU A 61 -11.31 -5.24 18.78
CA LEU A 61 -11.63 -4.06 17.97
C LEU A 61 -12.76 -3.24 18.60
N LEU A 62 -13.85 -3.88 19.04
CA LEU A 62 -15.02 -3.20 19.63
C LEU A 62 -14.68 -2.42 20.90
N GLN A 63 -13.59 -2.76 21.58
CA GLN A 63 -13.11 -2.07 22.78
C GLN A 63 -12.02 -1.02 22.48
N SER A 64 -11.59 -0.89 21.21
CA SER A 64 -10.49 -0.01 20.84
C SER A 64 -10.92 1.46 20.70
N ASP A 65 -9.99 2.37 21.01
CA ASP A 65 -10.18 3.81 20.79
C ASP A 65 -10.50 4.14 19.32
N TRP A 66 -9.99 3.33 18.38
CA TRP A 66 -10.30 3.46 16.95
C TRP A 66 -11.79 3.26 16.68
N TYR A 67 -12.38 2.19 17.20
CA TYR A 67 -13.79 1.86 17.00
C TYR A 67 -14.71 2.91 17.63
N HIS A 68 -14.30 3.50 18.75
CA HIS A 68 -15.04 4.58 19.42
C HIS A 68 -14.74 5.98 18.88
N SER A 69 -13.85 6.12 17.90
CA SER A 69 -13.57 7.41 17.25
C SER A 69 -14.69 7.79 16.27
N TYR A 70 -14.72 9.06 15.85
CA TYR A 70 -15.66 9.56 14.84
C TYR A 70 -15.46 8.92 13.43
N VAL A 71 -14.39 8.15 13.25
CA VAL A 71 -14.03 7.43 12.01
C VAL A 71 -14.22 5.91 12.16
N GLY A 72 -14.55 5.44 13.36
CA GLY A 72 -14.58 4.02 13.70
C GLY A 72 -15.68 3.26 12.99
N ALA A 73 -15.30 2.36 12.09
CA ALA A 73 -16.16 1.33 11.51
C ALA A 73 -15.50 -0.05 11.66
N GLY A 74 -16.32 -1.10 11.63
CA GLY A 74 -15.80 -2.47 11.50
C GLY A 74 -15.15 -2.68 10.14
N LEU A 75 -14.15 -3.55 10.08
CA LEU A 75 -13.50 -3.92 8.82
C LEU A 75 -14.45 -4.78 7.97
N THR A 76 -14.51 -4.47 6.68
CA THR A 76 -15.16 -5.27 5.64
C THR A 76 -14.35 -6.55 5.36
N LEU A 77 -14.98 -7.56 4.73
CA LEU A 77 -14.28 -8.79 4.36
C LEU A 77 -13.05 -8.54 3.46
N PRO A 78 -13.10 -7.65 2.44
CA PRO A 78 -11.90 -7.31 1.66
C PRO A 78 -10.81 -6.66 2.50
N GLU A 79 -11.15 -5.74 3.41
CA GLU A 79 -10.17 -5.11 4.31
C GLU A 79 -9.52 -6.12 5.26
N LEU A 80 -10.29 -7.10 5.74
CA LEU A 80 -9.75 -8.23 6.50
C LEU A 80 -8.80 -9.08 5.65
N GLY A 81 -9.10 -9.28 4.36
CA GLY A 81 -8.18 -9.95 3.43
C GLY A 81 -6.87 -9.19 3.24
N CYS A 82 -6.93 -7.86 3.14
CA CYS A 82 -5.75 -7.00 3.13
C CYS A 82 -4.94 -7.16 4.43
N TYR A 83 -5.59 -7.03 5.59
CA TYR A 83 -4.97 -7.25 6.90
C TYR A 83 -4.25 -8.60 6.99
N LEU A 84 -4.92 -9.69 6.62
CA LEU A 84 -4.34 -11.04 6.66
C LEU A 84 -3.11 -11.16 5.75
N SER A 85 -3.16 -10.55 4.56
CA SER A 85 -2.04 -10.55 3.62
C SER A 85 -0.80 -9.85 4.20
N HIS A 86 -0.99 -8.66 4.78
CA HIS A 86 0.09 -7.94 5.47
C HIS A 86 0.62 -8.70 6.68
N TYR A 87 -0.27 -9.27 7.49
CA TYR A 87 0.09 -10.00 8.69
C TYR A 87 0.96 -11.23 8.38
N LEU A 88 0.64 -11.97 7.31
CA LEU A 88 1.47 -13.10 6.88
C LEU A 88 2.87 -12.65 6.41
N LEU A 89 2.97 -11.51 5.74
CA LEU A 89 4.27 -10.93 5.36
C LEU A 89 5.05 -10.40 6.57
N TRP A 90 4.39 -9.86 7.60
CA TRP A 90 5.05 -9.52 8.85
C TRP A 90 5.61 -10.77 9.55
N LYS A 91 4.87 -11.88 9.56
CA LYS A 91 5.40 -13.15 10.06
C LYS A 91 6.60 -13.63 9.26
N GLU A 92 6.59 -13.48 7.94
CA GLU A 92 7.75 -13.82 7.11
C GLU A 92 8.94 -12.91 7.41
N CYS A 93 8.73 -11.60 7.60
CA CYS A 93 9.76 -10.65 8.05
C CYS A 93 10.43 -11.12 9.35
N VAL A 94 9.63 -11.50 10.36
CA VAL A 94 10.13 -12.01 11.65
C VAL A 94 10.91 -13.31 11.45
N LYS A 95 10.39 -14.24 10.64
CA LYS A 95 11.04 -15.53 10.35
C LYS A 95 12.37 -15.36 9.61
N LEU A 96 12.45 -14.44 8.66
CA LEU A 96 13.68 -14.11 7.93
C LEU A 96 14.67 -13.35 8.79
N ASN A 97 14.19 -12.68 9.84
CA ASN A 97 14.96 -11.77 10.69
C ASN A 97 15.72 -10.71 9.87
N GLN A 98 15.02 -10.16 8.85
CA GLN A 98 15.54 -9.15 7.93
C GLN A 98 14.43 -8.16 7.57
N PRO A 99 14.76 -6.88 7.31
CA PRO A 99 13.78 -5.92 6.84
C PRO A 99 13.24 -6.31 5.47
N VAL A 100 11.93 -6.13 5.30
CA VAL A 100 11.21 -6.33 4.04
C VAL A 100 10.41 -5.07 3.70
N VAL A 101 10.16 -4.86 2.41
CA VAL A 101 9.24 -3.83 1.93
C VAL A 101 7.95 -4.53 1.51
N ILE A 102 6.81 -4.00 1.96
CA ILE A 102 5.48 -4.52 1.62
C ILE A 102 4.72 -3.40 0.91
N LEU A 103 4.26 -3.67 -0.31
CA LEU A 103 3.55 -2.74 -1.19
C LEU A 103 2.22 -3.39 -1.65
N GLU A 104 1.25 -2.58 -2.05
CA GLU A 104 0.01 -3.04 -2.69
C GLU A 104 0.11 -2.98 -4.23
N ASP A 105 -0.82 -3.63 -4.94
CA ASP A 105 -0.78 -3.78 -6.40
C ASP A 105 -1.17 -2.53 -7.21
N ASP A 106 -1.50 -1.44 -6.54
CA ASP A 106 -1.72 -0.11 -7.10
C ASP A 106 -0.50 0.82 -6.94
N VAL A 107 0.65 0.28 -6.49
CA VAL A 107 1.88 1.05 -6.30
C VAL A 107 2.50 1.49 -7.64
N ALA A 108 3.03 2.72 -7.65
CA ALA A 108 3.95 3.21 -8.66
C ALA A 108 5.31 3.54 -8.03
N LEU A 109 6.40 3.11 -8.67
CA LEU A 109 7.75 3.34 -8.17
C LEU A 109 8.36 4.60 -8.81
N GLU A 110 8.61 5.60 -7.98
CA GLU A 110 9.29 6.83 -8.40
C GLU A 110 10.80 6.64 -8.59
N SER A 111 11.41 7.57 -9.33
CA SER A 111 12.85 7.56 -9.63
C SER A 111 13.75 7.54 -8.38
N ASN A 112 13.26 8.08 -7.26
CA ASN A 112 13.95 8.17 -5.97
C ASN A 112 13.65 7.00 -5.02
N PHE A 113 12.93 5.95 -5.45
CA PHE A 113 12.57 4.80 -4.61
C PHE A 113 13.77 4.22 -3.83
N MET A 114 14.91 4.03 -4.49
CA MET A 114 16.10 3.46 -3.84
C MET A 114 16.69 4.39 -2.78
N GLN A 115 16.69 5.70 -3.03
CA GLN A 115 17.16 6.66 -2.03
C GLN A 115 16.25 6.63 -0.80
N ALA A 116 14.94 6.66 -1.00
CA ALA A 116 13.97 6.56 0.09
C ALA A 116 14.14 5.26 0.89
N LEU A 117 14.35 4.12 0.22
CA LEU A 117 14.61 2.84 0.89
C LEU A 117 15.89 2.87 1.73
N GLU A 118 16.98 3.43 1.19
CA GLU A 118 18.23 3.58 1.94
C GLU A 118 18.08 4.47 3.17
N ASP A 119 17.29 5.54 3.07
CA ASP A 119 17.02 6.44 4.18
C ASP A 119 16.18 5.74 5.26
N CYS A 120 15.20 4.91 4.86
CA CYS A 120 14.44 4.07 5.79
C CYS A 120 15.36 3.10 6.55
N LEU A 121 16.28 2.44 5.85
CA LEU A 121 17.20 1.48 6.45
C LEU A 121 18.22 2.11 7.41
N LYS A 122 18.53 3.39 7.24
CA LYS A 122 19.39 4.17 8.15
C LYS A 122 18.60 4.83 9.29
N SER A 123 17.27 4.82 9.20
CA SER A 123 16.42 5.45 10.21
C SER A 123 16.46 4.66 11.53
N PRO A 124 16.18 5.30 12.67
CA PRO A 124 16.15 4.62 13.96
C PRO A 124 14.84 3.84 14.20
N PHE A 125 13.97 3.72 13.20
CA PHE A 125 12.63 3.14 13.35
C PHE A 125 12.60 1.70 12.84
N ASP A 126 12.00 0.80 13.62
CA ASP A 126 11.81 -0.60 13.24
C ASP A 126 10.69 -0.78 12.19
N PHE A 127 9.76 0.18 12.13
CA PHE A 127 8.64 0.18 11.20
C PHE A 127 8.52 1.54 10.53
N VAL A 128 8.59 1.55 9.20
CA VAL A 128 8.42 2.76 8.40
C VAL A 128 7.22 2.59 7.49
N ARG A 129 6.24 3.48 7.64
CA ARG A 129 5.07 3.54 6.77
C ARG A 129 5.41 4.36 5.52
N LEU A 130 5.42 3.72 4.34
CA LEU A 130 5.64 4.37 3.04
C LEU A 130 4.38 5.06 2.52
N TYR A 131 3.76 5.87 3.38
CA TYR A 131 2.56 6.64 3.08
C TYR A 131 2.53 7.89 3.95
N GLY A 132 2.20 9.03 3.36
CA GLY A 132 2.06 10.29 4.07
C GLY A 132 0.80 11.02 3.63
N HIS A 133 -0.08 11.32 4.58
CA HIS A 133 -1.05 12.39 4.37
C HIS A 133 -0.37 13.72 4.69
N TYR A 134 -0.10 14.52 3.67
CA TYR A 134 0.28 15.92 3.84
C TYR A 134 -0.97 16.77 4.02
N TRP A 135 -1.66 16.61 5.16
CA TRP A 135 -2.70 17.57 5.54
C TRP A 135 -2.04 18.95 5.67
N GLY A 136 -2.61 19.95 5.01
CA GLY A 136 -2.02 21.29 4.76
C GLY A 136 -1.75 22.20 5.97
N GLY A 137 -1.26 21.66 7.08
CA GLY A 137 -0.90 22.41 8.29
C GLY A 137 0.56 22.25 8.74
N HIS A 138 1.31 21.29 8.21
CA HIS A 138 2.69 21.09 8.64
C HIS A 138 3.66 21.83 7.71
N LYS A 139 4.21 22.97 8.19
CA LYS A 139 5.49 23.48 7.69
C LYS A 139 6.57 22.47 8.07
N THR A 140 6.74 21.44 7.27
CA THR A 140 7.88 20.55 7.40
C THR A 140 9.03 21.10 6.55
N ASN A 141 10.27 20.95 7.03
CA ASN A 141 11.46 21.24 6.23
C ASN A 141 11.79 20.08 5.26
N LEU A 142 10.87 19.12 5.09
CA LEU A 142 11.03 18.00 4.19
C LEU A 142 10.55 18.46 2.81
N CYS A 143 11.31 18.13 1.76
CA CYS A 143 10.91 18.31 0.37
C CYS A 143 9.77 17.34 0.03
N ALA A 144 8.59 17.55 0.60
CA ALA A 144 7.37 16.90 0.18
C ALA A 144 6.94 17.48 -1.18
N LEU A 145 6.30 16.64 -2.01
CA LEU A 145 5.66 17.10 -3.24
C LEU A 145 4.71 18.27 -2.95
N PRO A 146 4.56 19.24 -3.88
CA PRO A 146 3.76 20.43 -3.65
C PRO A 146 2.35 20.04 -3.20
N ILE A 147 1.89 20.70 -2.14
CA ILE A 147 0.53 20.57 -1.64
C ILE A 147 -0.39 21.18 -2.70
N TYR A 148 -1.19 20.35 -3.37
CA TYR A 148 -2.32 20.86 -4.15
C TYR A 148 -3.25 21.58 -3.18
N THR A 149 -3.31 22.89 -3.32
CA THR A 149 -4.29 23.71 -2.57
C THR A 149 -5.65 23.55 -3.24
N GLU A 150 -6.75 23.62 -2.49
CA GLU A 150 -8.13 23.53 -3.04
C GLU A 150 -8.37 24.49 -4.23
N THR A 151 -7.59 25.58 -4.30
CA THR A 151 -7.56 26.52 -5.42
C THR A 151 -7.09 25.95 -6.76
N GLU A 152 -6.30 24.86 -6.78
CA GLU A 152 -5.81 24.22 -8.00
C GLU A 152 -6.78 23.15 -8.51
N GLU A 153 -7.49 22.41 -7.64
CA GLU A 153 -8.60 21.52 -8.04
C GLU A 153 -9.76 22.31 -8.69
N ALA A 154 -10.04 23.51 -8.17
CA ALA A 154 -11.02 24.41 -8.77
C ALA A 154 -10.60 24.89 -10.18
N LYS A 155 -9.30 24.99 -10.46
CA LYS A 155 -8.80 25.38 -11.79
C LYS A 155 -8.74 24.21 -12.77
N ALA A 156 -8.37 23.01 -12.30
CA ALA A 156 -8.34 21.80 -13.12
C ALA A 156 -9.76 21.35 -13.55
N SER A 157 -10.78 21.59 -12.72
CA SER A 157 -12.19 21.30 -13.05
C SER A 157 -12.86 22.33 -13.97
N MET A 158 -12.22 23.49 -14.22
CA MET A 158 -12.75 24.54 -15.09
C MET A 158 -12.34 24.41 -16.56
N GLU A 159 -11.37 23.56 -16.90
CA GLU A 159 -11.08 23.18 -18.28
C GLU A 159 -12.10 22.14 -18.76
N LYS A 160 -13.28 22.64 -19.15
CA LYS A 160 -14.35 21.83 -19.75
C LYS A 160 -13.87 21.14 -21.02
N THR A 161 -13.99 19.82 -21.05
CA THR A 161 -14.00 19.02 -22.27
C THR A 161 -15.05 19.58 -23.24
N PRO A 162 -14.73 19.81 -24.53
CA PRO A 162 -15.74 20.22 -25.50
C PRO A 162 -16.77 19.10 -25.66
N ILE A 163 -18.05 19.45 -25.48
CA ILE A 163 -19.17 18.56 -25.79
C ILE A 163 -19.32 18.58 -27.31
N GLU A 164 -18.91 17.51 -27.98
CA GLU A 164 -19.26 17.27 -29.39
C GLU A 164 -20.74 16.87 -29.46
N ASN A 165 -21.57 17.82 -29.89
CA ASN A 165 -22.95 17.56 -30.28
C ASN A 165 -22.95 16.81 -31.62
N HIS A 166 -23.39 15.55 -31.61
CA HIS A 166 -23.84 14.87 -32.82
C HIS A 166 -25.35 14.71 -32.78
N GLU A 167 -26.05 15.68 -33.38
CA GLU A 167 -27.34 15.45 -34.02
C GLU A 167 -27.08 15.10 -35.49
N VAL A 168 -27.44 13.88 -35.91
CA VAL A 168 -28.35 13.49 -37.02
C VAL A 168 -28.47 11.97 -37.02
#